data_AF-A0A7S7AMK2-F1
#
_entry.id   AF-A0A7S7AMK2-F1
#
_cell.length_a   1.000
_cell.length_b   1.000
_cell.length_c   1.000
_cell.angle_alpha   90.00
_cell.angle_beta   90.00
_cell.angle_gamma   90.00
#
_symmetry.space_group_name_H-M   'P 1'
#
loop_
_entity.id
_entity.type
_entity.pdbx_description
1 polymer ?
#
loop_
_entity_poly.entity_id
_entity_poly.type
_entity_poly.pdbx_seq_one_letter_code
_entity_poly.pdbx_strand_id
1 'polypeptide(L)' 'KVQLLKATLVVLKENSPSCGSSMIYDGQFNGNKIYGNGVTSALLKRHNIKVISEETFWQLLP' A
#
# COMPACT_ATOMS: atom_id res chain seq x y z
N LYS A 1 -1.84 -7.34 -13.75
CA LYS A 1 -1.37 -8.66 -13.24
C LYS A 1 -2.19 -9.18 -12.07
N VAL A 2 -2.45 -8.38 -11.03
CA VAL A 2 -3.20 -8.82 -9.82
C VAL A 2 -4.53 -9.52 -10.16
N GLN A 3 -5.34 -8.95 -11.07
CA GLN A 3 -6.59 -9.56 -11.53
C GLN A 3 -6.40 -10.92 -12.24
N LEU A 4 -5.34 -11.06 -13.05
CA LEU A 4 -5.04 -12.33 -13.74
C LEU A 4 -4.72 -13.45 -12.74
N LEU A 5 -4.07 -13.10 -11.64
CA LEU A 5 -3.76 -14.02 -10.55
C LEU A 5 -4.94 -14.26 -9.59
N LYS A 6 -6.06 -13.55 -9.78
CA LYS A 6 -7.21 -13.54 -8.87
C LYS A 6 -6.82 -13.25 -7.42
N ALA A 7 -5.76 -12.47 -7.21
CA ALA A 7 -5.30 -12.11 -5.88
C ALA A 7 -6.27 -11.10 -5.24
N THR A 8 -6.71 -11.41 -4.02
CA THR A 8 -7.65 -10.60 -3.23
C THR A 8 -6.94 -9.69 -2.22
N LEU A 9 -5.70 -10.05 -1.86
CA LEU A 9 -4.83 -9.34 -0.93
C LEU A 9 -3.48 -9.07 -1.61
N VAL A 10 -2.97 -7.85 -1.46
CA VAL A 10 -1.62 -7.44 -1.88
C VAL A 10 -0.91 -6.81 -0.69
N VAL A 11 0.31 -7.27 -0.43
CA VAL A 11 1.20 -6.72 0.60
C VAL A 11 2.23 -5.83 -0.10
N LEU A 12 2.36 -4.58 0.34
CA LEU A 12 3.21 -3.58 -0.29
C LEU A 12 4.07 -2.85 0.74
N LYS A 13 5.27 -2.42 0.34
CA LYS A 13 6.21 -1.63 1.16
C LYS A 13 5.59 -0.30 1.60
N GLU A 14 5.46 -0.08 2.91
CA GLU A 14 4.89 1.15 3.47
C GLU A 14 5.76 2.39 3.22
N ASN A 15 5.13 3.57 3.26
CA ASN A 15 5.73 4.92 3.07
C ASN A 15 6.16 5.26 1.64
N SER A 16 6.22 4.28 0.73
CA SER A 16 6.59 4.52 -0.67
C SER A 16 5.54 5.36 -1.41
N PRO A 17 5.93 6.33 -2.26
CA PRO A 17 4.98 7.10 -3.08
C PRO A 17 4.19 6.25 -4.08
N SER A 18 4.63 5.00 -4.35
CA SER A 18 3.88 4.04 -5.16
C SER A 18 3.15 3.00 -4.30
N CYS A 19 3.84 2.47 -3.29
CA CYS A 19 3.42 1.27 -2.57
C CYS A 19 2.81 1.53 -1.18
N GLY A 20 2.92 2.76 -0.65
CA GLY A 20 2.38 3.12 0.66
C GLY A 20 0.89 2.83 0.76
N SER A 21 0.50 2.13 1.82
CA SER A 21 -0.87 1.64 2.04
C SER A 21 -1.65 2.53 3.02
N SER A 22 -0.96 3.35 3.80
CA SER A 22 -1.56 4.23 4.81
C SER A 22 -0.84 5.57 4.96
N MET A 23 0.48 5.58 4.77
CA MET A 23 1.33 6.75 4.88
C MET A 23 2.21 6.87 3.63
N ILE A 24 2.50 8.10 3.22
CA ILE A 24 3.45 8.43 2.15
C ILE A 24 4.28 9.65 2.56
N TYR A 25 5.45 9.84 1.94
CA TYR A 25 6.20 11.09 2.11
C TYR A 25 5.41 12.29 1.60
N ASP A 26 5.58 13.43 2.26
CA ASP A 26 4.86 14.69 1.96
C ASP A 26 5.33 15.39 0.66
N GLY A 27 6.40 14.90 0.03
CA GLY A 27 6.98 15.45 -1.19
C GLY A 27 7.88 16.67 -0.98
N GLN A 28 8.12 17.09 0.27
CA GLN A 28 8.97 18.24 0.61
C GLN A 28 10.43 17.85 0.88
N PHE A 29 10.79 16.57 0.73
CA PHE A 29 12.15 16.04 0.93
C PHE A 29 12.72 16.29 2.34
N ASN A 30 11.86 16.43 3.34
CA ASN A 30 12.19 16.67 4.75
C ASN A 30 12.07 15.39 5.62
N GLY A 31 11.72 14.24 5.01
CA GLY A 31 11.50 12.96 5.71
C GLY A 31 10.12 12.84 6.40
N ASN A 32 9.28 13.88 6.34
CA ASN A 32 7.95 13.85 6.90
C ASN A 32 7.02 12.97 6.08
N LYS A 33 6.06 12.38 6.80
CA LYS A 33 5.06 11.48 6.24
C LYS A 33 3.67 12.00 6.56
N ILE A 34 2.75 11.80 5.63
CA ILE A 34 1.35 12.18 5.73
C ILE A 34 0.46 10.96 5.45
N TYR A 35 -0.78 11.02 5.94
CA TYR A 35 -1.79 10.03 5.58
C TYR A 35 -2.05 10.08 4.07
N GLY A 36 -1.96 8.93 3.43
CA GLY A 36 -2.13 8.83 1.99
C GLY A 36 -1.80 7.44 1.46
N ASN A 37 -2.24 7.19 0.23
CA ASN A 37 -1.89 5.97 -0.50
C ASN A 37 -0.91 6.31 -1.60
N GLY A 38 0.10 5.45 -1.80
CA GLY A 38 0.91 5.49 -3.00
C GLY A 38 0.07 5.17 -4.25
N VAL A 39 0.55 5.58 -5.43
CA VAL A 39 -0.25 5.48 -6.67
C VAL A 39 -0.68 4.05 -7.02
N THR A 40 0.15 3.05 -6.76
CA THR A 40 -0.19 1.63 -6.98
C THR A 40 -1.24 1.17 -5.96
N SER A 41 -1.05 1.49 -4.69
CA SER A 41 -2.01 1.17 -3.63
C SER A 41 -3.37 1.80 -3.90
N ALA A 42 -3.40 3.06 -4.32
CA ALA A 42 -4.64 3.78 -4.65
C ALA A 42 -5.38 3.10 -5.82
N LEU A 43 -4.67 2.73 -6.89
CA LEU A 43 -5.28 2.03 -8.03
C LEU A 43 -5.86 0.67 -7.64
N LEU A 44 -5.10 -0.14 -6.88
CA LEU A 44 -5.56 -1.45 -6.42
C LEU A 44 -6.79 -1.32 -5.51
N LYS A 45 -6.78 -0.38 -4.55
CA LYS A 45 -7.93 -0.11 -3.67
C LYS A 45 -9.16 0.34 -4.45
N ARG A 46 -9.01 1.18 -5.49
CA ARG A 46 -10.12 1.57 -6.40
C ARG A 46 -10.74 0.39 -7.14
N HIS A 47 -9.97 -0.68 -7.35
CA HIS A 47 -10.46 -1.94 -7.94
C HIS A 47 -10.89 -2.98 -6.88
N ASN A 48 -11.21 -2.55 -5.65
CA ASN A 48 -11.66 -3.40 -4.55
C ASN A 48 -10.67 -4.51 -4.15
N ILE A 49 -9.37 -4.32 -4.40
CA ILE A 49 -8.32 -5.23 -3.94
C ILE A 49 -7.85 -4.75 -2.56
N LYS A 50 -7.80 -5.66 -1.57
CA LYS A 50 -7.29 -5.33 -0.24
C LYS A 50 -5.78 -5.12 -0.33
N VAL A 51 -5.32 -3.96 0.09
CA VAL A 51 -3.90 -3.60 0.14
C VAL A 51 -3.49 -3.35 1.58
N ILE A 52 -2.42 -4.00 2.03
CA ILE A 52 -1.86 -3.85 3.38
C ILE A 52 -0.35 -3.62 3.33
N SER A 53 0.19 -3.09 4.42
CA SER A 53 1.62 -2.92 4.66
C SER A 53 2.27 -4.24 5.10
N GLU A 54 3.55 -4.41 4.79
CA GLU A 54 4.40 -5.46 5.34
C GLU A 54 4.52 -5.40 6.87
N GLU A 55 4.31 -4.22 7.47
CA GLU A 55 4.30 -4.03 8.93
C GLU A 55 3.08 -4.70 9.59
N THR A 56 1.95 -4.71 8.89
CA THR A 56 0.69 -5.31 9.37
C THR A 56 0.49 -6.76 8.92
N PHE A 57 1.27 -7.21 7.92
CA PHE A 57 1.12 -8.55 7.34
C PHE A 57 1.23 -9.67 8.37
N TRP A 58 2.14 -9.54 9.33
CA TRP A 58 2.37 -10.53 10.38
C TRP A 58 1.13 -10.81 11.24
N GLN A 59 0.20 -9.86 11.34
CA GLN A 59 -1.05 -10.03 12.10
C GLN A 59 -2.05 -10.97 11.44
N LEU A 60 -1.80 -11.38 10.19
CA LEU A 60 -2.64 -12.31 9.42
C LEU A 60 -2.11 -13.74 9.43
N LEU A 61 -0.96 -14.00 10.05
CA LEU A 61 -0.40 -15.34 10.17
C LEU A 61 -0.88 -15.99 11.48
N PRO A 62 -1.12 -17.32 11.47
CA PRO A 62 -1.52 -18.08 12.65
C PRO A 62 -0.41 -18.13 13.71
#